data_AF-A0A956C4C9-F1
#
_entry.id   AF-A0A956C4C9-F1
#
_cell.length_a   1.000
_cell.length_b   1.000
_cell.length_c   1.000
_cell.angle_alpha   90.00
_cell.angle_beta   90.00
_cell.angle_gamma   90.00
#
_symmetry.space_group_name_H-M   'P 1'
#
loop_
_entity.id
_entity.type
_entity.pdbx_description
1 polymer ?
#
loop_
_entity_poly.entity_id
_entity_poly.type
_entity_poly.pdbx_seq_one_letter_code
_entity_poly.pdbx_strand_id
1 'polypeptide(L)'
;MLPEPIQRALSTLARAQEAHGGAIRARWRAGGLGAALTKLESNLPDEEREAVDLLTGALPALTHAQNDLNELSDLFTTPEGSVLVDWCAANAWARDAEMAKLLAVAATKPELRERVATAARDRVVEGPLLDALACAPLLGDGQQLARPENAEARARLEILIWEAGASALETPALGKWLFGSPHTFQEMVAGPAHGTLRGRVLAARCLEISVRGLPAMTDPELVGRTLQTLQPLLLHPEPLVWVHAARALGRLTGQLEQLEGTLLDWVLGEQPLLRQRALTAFASLPADRLMFLATNLAAIISSPDEDAYVLAALSAATPYLFFERRDLWDRLAKRILAGDGGAISARALARGLSPLWRRDSVRAEVEGTLRALREMARCAPTKTLDDSRRWIEVIAVADMIDAAERDPLDLERGLENLVRVAAQYDDEEADARAARFAMSLGATFQEARRILLGHGRMRQRAAAINALEGGARAFALRLWGPLLATRPTGEADEEPDLAATWELLASTPAELLDIVKERRQVEGADPEDDVPLEVLALRLGGYA
;
A
#
# COMPACT_ATOMS: atom_id res chain seq x y z
N MET A 1 5.65 -8.71 37.50
CA MET A 1 4.75 -9.83 37.82
C MET A 1 3.35 -9.35 37.51
N LEU A 2 2.55 -10.15 36.81
CA LEU A 2 1.19 -9.77 36.43
C LEU A 2 0.38 -9.42 37.70
N PRO A 3 -0.44 -8.37 37.68
CA PRO A 3 -1.32 -8.05 38.79
C PRO A 3 -2.16 -9.25 39.24
N GLU A 4 -2.27 -9.47 40.56
CA GLU A 4 -3.04 -10.59 41.14
C GLU A 4 -4.48 -10.70 40.61
N PRO A 5 -5.24 -9.60 40.39
CA PRO A 5 -6.58 -9.68 39.79
C PRO A 5 -6.57 -10.32 38.39
N ILE A 6 -5.55 -10.05 37.59
CA ILE A 6 -5.40 -10.57 36.21
C ILE A 6 -5.07 -12.06 36.26
N GLN A 7 -4.17 -12.48 37.15
CA GLN A 7 -3.85 -13.90 37.34
C GLN A 7 -5.08 -14.70 37.76
N ARG A 8 -5.85 -14.20 38.73
CA ARG A 8 -7.09 -14.85 39.18
C ARG A 8 -8.12 -14.96 38.06
N ALA A 9 -8.31 -13.89 37.28
CA ALA A 9 -9.23 -13.92 36.14
C ALA A 9 -8.82 -14.96 35.10
N LEU A 10 -7.53 -15.02 34.73
CA LEU A 10 -7.01 -16.02 33.81
C LEU A 10 -7.24 -17.45 34.32
N SER A 11 -6.94 -17.74 35.59
CA SER A 11 -7.16 -19.07 36.17
C SER A 11 -8.65 -19.42 36.32
N THR A 12 -9.53 -18.44 36.52
CA THR A 12 -10.99 -18.66 36.50
C THR A 12 -11.46 -19.05 35.11
N LEU A 13 -11.05 -18.32 34.07
CA LEU A 13 -11.44 -18.64 32.69
C LEU A 13 -10.80 -19.94 32.18
N ALA A 14 -9.57 -20.26 32.58
CA ALA A 14 -8.91 -21.51 32.20
C ALA A 14 -9.69 -22.74 32.68
N ARG A 15 -10.28 -22.67 33.89
CA ARG A 15 -11.15 -23.72 34.44
C ARG A 15 -12.51 -23.78 33.74
N ALA A 16 -13.04 -22.64 33.30
CA ALA A 16 -14.33 -22.53 32.64
C ALA A 16 -14.30 -22.82 31.12
N GLN A 17 -13.11 -22.88 30.50
CA GLN A 17 -12.96 -22.89 29.04
C GLN A 17 -13.62 -24.10 28.37
N GLU A 18 -13.61 -25.27 29.01
CA GLU A 18 -14.25 -26.49 28.49
C GLU A 18 -15.79 -26.40 28.50
N ALA A 19 -16.36 -25.81 29.56
CA ALA A 19 -17.81 -25.71 29.73
C ALA A 19 -18.44 -24.49 29.02
N HIS A 20 -17.75 -23.34 29.06
CA HIS A 20 -18.30 -22.04 28.67
C HIS A 20 -17.47 -21.30 27.60
N GLY A 21 -16.47 -21.94 26.98
CA GLY A 21 -15.56 -21.29 26.04
C GLY A 21 -16.23 -20.56 24.87
N GLY A 22 -17.34 -21.08 24.35
CA GLY A 22 -18.12 -20.40 23.31
C GLY A 22 -18.76 -19.09 23.77
N ALA A 23 -19.30 -19.07 25.00
CA ALA A 23 -19.92 -17.89 25.60
C ALA A 23 -18.88 -16.85 26.03
N ILE A 24 -17.71 -17.30 26.51
CA ILE A 24 -16.55 -16.44 26.81
C ILE A 24 -16.11 -15.69 25.53
N ARG A 25 -15.90 -16.41 24.42
CA ARG A 25 -15.49 -15.80 23.15
C ARG A 25 -16.54 -14.86 22.56
N ALA A 26 -17.83 -15.20 22.68
CA ALA A 26 -18.91 -14.32 22.25
C ALA A 26 -18.86 -12.98 23.00
N ARG A 27 -18.71 -13.02 24.33
CA ARG A 27 -18.64 -11.82 25.16
C ARG A 27 -17.43 -10.94 24.82
N TRP A 28 -16.27 -11.54 24.55
CA TRP A 28 -15.09 -10.79 24.06
C TRP A 28 -15.36 -10.12 22.71
N ARG A 29 -15.96 -10.84 21.74
CA ARG A 29 -16.31 -10.26 20.45
C ARG A 29 -17.31 -9.10 20.55
N ALA A 30 -18.23 -9.14 21.51
CA ALA A 30 -19.16 -8.03 21.78
C ALA A 30 -18.48 -6.79 22.42
N GLY A 31 -17.19 -6.87 22.77
CA GLY A 31 -16.43 -5.74 23.33
C GLY A 31 -16.93 -5.28 24.70
N GLY A 32 -17.63 -6.15 25.45
CA GLY A 32 -18.20 -5.83 26.77
C GLY A 32 -19.33 -4.79 26.76
N LEU A 33 -19.67 -4.19 25.60
CA LEU A 33 -20.75 -3.24 25.43
C LEU A 33 -22.00 -3.99 24.93
N GLY A 34 -23.05 -4.03 25.75
CA GLY A 34 -24.25 -4.86 25.56
C GLY A 34 -25.17 -4.54 24.38
N ALA A 35 -24.64 -4.13 23.22
CA ALA A 35 -25.39 -4.01 21.98
C ALA A 35 -25.51 -5.39 21.32
N ALA A 36 -26.64 -6.04 21.58
CA ALA A 36 -27.05 -7.39 21.14
C ALA A 36 -26.35 -8.55 21.87
N LEU A 37 -26.62 -8.69 23.17
CA LEU A 37 -26.35 -9.93 23.93
C LEU A 37 -26.91 -11.12 23.15
N THR A 38 -26.02 -11.99 22.64
CA THR A 38 -26.45 -13.25 22.04
C THR A 38 -27.03 -14.17 23.13
N LYS A 39 -27.97 -15.08 22.79
CA LYS A 39 -28.47 -16.11 23.73
C LYS A 39 -27.35 -16.96 24.39
N LEU A 40 -26.16 -16.97 23.79
CA LEU A 40 -24.97 -17.65 24.31
C LEU A 40 -24.37 -16.92 25.52
N GLU A 41 -24.38 -15.58 25.53
CA GLU A 41 -23.79 -14.78 26.62
C GLU A 41 -24.63 -14.79 27.90
N SER A 42 -25.94 -14.97 27.80
CA SER A 42 -26.85 -15.02 28.97
C SER A 42 -26.61 -16.21 29.90
N ASN A 43 -25.80 -17.19 29.47
CA ASN A 43 -25.50 -18.40 30.23
C ASN A 43 -24.19 -18.32 31.02
N LEU A 44 -23.44 -17.20 30.95
CA LEU A 44 -22.17 -17.08 31.67
C LEU A 44 -22.41 -16.73 33.16
N PRO A 45 -21.85 -17.50 34.12
CA PRO A 45 -21.86 -17.15 35.54
C PRO A 45 -21.22 -15.77 35.82
N ASP A 46 -21.64 -15.11 36.89
CA ASP A 46 -21.20 -13.74 37.21
C ASP A 46 -19.68 -13.63 37.41
N GLU A 47 -19.05 -14.59 38.10
CA GLU A 47 -17.59 -14.62 38.33
C GLU A 47 -16.79 -14.72 37.01
N GLU A 48 -17.26 -15.55 36.07
CA GLU A 48 -16.64 -15.67 34.75
C GLU A 48 -16.86 -14.40 33.92
N ARG A 49 -18.02 -13.77 34.06
CA ARG A 49 -18.36 -12.52 33.36
C ARG A 49 -17.44 -11.38 33.81
N GLU A 50 -17.26 -11.23 35.11
CA GLU A 50 -16.34 -10.24 35.70
C GLU A 50 -14.89 -10.50 35.28
N ALA A 51 -14.47 -11.77 35.23
CA ALA A 51 -13.14 -12.14 34.75
C ALA A 51 -12.94 -11.78 33.26
N VAL A 52 -13.93 -12.04 32.40
CA VAL A 52 -13.90 -11.64 30.98
C VAL A 52 -13.77 -10.13 30.84
N ASP A 53 -14.57 -9.36 31.56
CA ASP A 53 -14.58 -7.90 31.48
C ASP A 53 -13.26 -7.30 31.97
N LEU A 54 -12.71 -7.84 33.07
CA LEU A 54 -11.42 -7.41 33.60
C LEU A 54 -10.30 -7.63 32.59
N LEU A 55 -10.24 -8.81 31.96
CA LEU A 55 -9.21 -9.11 30.96
C LEU A 55 -9.39 -8.30 29.67
N THR A 56 -10.62 -8.01 29.27
CA THR A 56 -10.92 -7.13 28.13
C THR A 56 -10.32 -5.74 28.33
N GLY A 57 -10.45 -5.17 29.52
CA GLY A 57 -9.89 -3.85 29.83
C GLY A 57 -8.37 -3.84 30.08
N ALA A 58 -7.79 -4.96 30.57
CA ALA A 58 -6.40 -4.98 31.02
C ALA A 58 -5.41 -5.50 29.98
N LEU A 59 -5.76 -6.54 29.22
CA LEU A 59 -4.82 -7.22 28.31
C LEU A 59 -4.28 -6.33 27.18
N PRO A 60 -5.05 -5.43 26.52
CA PRO A 60 -4.53 -4.59 25.46
C PRO A 60 -3.27 -3.82 25.88
N ALA A 61 -3.30 -3.14 27.03
CA ALA A 61 -2.16 -2.38 27.55
C ALA A 61 -0.92 -3.27 27.82
N LEU A 62 -1.12 -4.50 28.30
CA LEU A 62 -0.04 -5.43 28.62
C LEU A 62 0.67 -5.98 27.36
N THR A 63 0.03 -5.92 26.19
CA THR A 63 0.66 -6.38 24.95
C THR A 63 1.71 -5.41 24.39
N HIS A 64 1.68 -4.13 24.80
CA HIS A 64 2.62 -3.10 24.30
C HIS A 64 3.97 -3.11 25.03
N ALA A 65 3.96 -3.35 26.34
CA ALA A 65 5.16 -3.24 27.17
C ALA A 65 5.98 -4.54 27.13
N GLN A 66 7.27 -4.43 26.79
CA GLN A 66 8.15 -5.60 26.62
C GLN A 66 8.27 -6.45 27.91
N ASN A 67 8.26 -5.82 29.09
CA ASN A 67 8.33 -6.53 30.37
C ASN A 67 7.05 -7.33 30.62
N ASP A 68 5.89 -6.75 30.35
CA ASP A 68 4.60 -7.40 30.56
C ASP A 68 4.38 -8.52 29.52
N LEU A 69 4.89 -8.36 28.30
CA LEU A 69 4.86 -9.39 27.27
C LEU A 69 5.65 -10.65 27.67
N ASN A 70 6.78 -10.50 28.37
CA ASN A 70 7.54 -11.64 28.88
C ASN A 70 6.71 -12.42 29.91
N GLU A 71 5.97 -11.71 30.77
CA GLU A 71 5.15 -12.34 31.81
C GLU A 71 3.90 -13.01 31.22
N LEU A 72 3.31 -12.42 30.18
CA LEU A 72 2.26 -13.07 29.39
C LEU A 72 2.79 -14.31 28.67
N SER A 73 4.05 -14.28 28.21
CA SER A 73 4.68 -15.40 27.52
C SER A 73 4.89 -16.62 28.41
N ASP A 74 5.19 -16.41 29.70
CA ASP A 74 5.37 -17.50 30.67
C ASP A 74 4.08 -18.32 30.85
N LEU A 75 2.91 -17.70 30.67
CA LEU A 75 1.61 -18.36 30.77
C LEU A 75 1.37 -19.42 29.68
N PHE A 76 2.10 -19.40 28.57
CA PHE A 76 1.99 -20.46 27.56
C PHE A 76 2.57 -21.81 28.01
N THR A 77 3.12 -21.89 29.22
CA THR A 77 3.50 -23.15 29.87
C THR A 77 2.42 -23.69 30.81
N THR A 78 1.33 -22.95 30.99
CA THR A 78 0.22 -23.28 31.91
C THR A 78 -1.12 -23.32 31.17
N PRO A 79 -2.21 -23.84 31.78
CA PRO A 79 -3.54 -23.83 31.17
C PRO A 79 -4.05 -22.44 30.79
N GLU A 80 -3.62 -21.39 31.50
CA GLU A 80 -3.96 -19.99 31.24
C GLU A 80 -3.50 -19.52 29.84
N GLY A 81 -2.43 -20.08 29.29
CA GLY A 81 -1.96 -19.75 27.93
C GLY A 81 -3.01 -20.04 26.85
N SER A 82 -3.85 -21.05 27.06
CA SER A 82 -4.99 -21.36 26.19
C SER A 82 -6.05 -20.25 26.19
N VAL A 83 -6.25 -19.58 27.32
CA VAL A 83 -7.19 -18.45 27.46
C VAL A 83 -6.67 -17.25 26.67
N LEU A 84 -5.36 -16.99 26.71
CA LEU A 84 -4.75 -15.89 25.96
C LEU A 84 -4.87 -16.04 24.44
N VAL A 85 -4.70 -17.25 23.90
CA VAL A 85 -4.88 -17.48 22.46
C VAL A 85 -6.34 -17.28 22.05
N ASP A 86 -7.30 -17.75 22.85
CA ASP A 86 -8.73 -17.53 22.61
C ASP A 86 -9.11 -16.04 22.72
N TRP A 87 -8.49 -15.32 23.65
CA TRP A 87 -8.66 -13.87 23.76
C TRP A 87 -8.16 -13.16 22.49
N CYS A 88 -7.00 -13.53 21.96
CA CYS A 88 -6.47 -12.97 20.71
C CYS A 88 -7.43 -13.21 19.54
N ALA A 89 -7.92 -14.44 19.38
CA ALA A 89 -8.87 -14.78 18.32
C ALA A 89 -10.21 -14.02 18.46
N ALA A 90 -10.71 -13.87 19.68
CA ALA A 90 -11.97 -13.16 19.92
C ALA A 90 -11.87 -11.63 19.81
N ASN A 91 -10.66 -11.07 19.94
CA ASN A 91 -10.40 -9.64 19.88
C ASN A 91 -9.53 -9.26 18.66
N ALA A 92 -9.59 -10.06 17.58
CA ALA A 92 -8.79 -9.84 16.39
C ALA A 92 -8.98 -8.44 15.76
N TRP A 93 -10.13 -7.79 15.96
CA TRP A 93 -10.45 -6.42 15.57
C TRP A 93 -9.86 -5.31 16.47
N ALA A 94 -9.38 -5.64 17.68
CA ALA A 94 -9.01 -4.65 18.69
C ALA A 94 -7.77 -3.85 18.27
N ARG A 95 -7.92 -2.53 18.13
CA ARG A 95 -6.86 -1.65 17.60
C ARG A 95 -5.82 -1.24 18.64
N ASP A 96 -6.15 -1.39 19.91
CA ASP A 96 -5.34 -1.02 21.06
C ASP A 96 -4.50 -2.19 21.61
N ALA A 97 -4.50 -3.35 20.94
CA ALA A 97 -3.67 -4.51 21.27
C ALA A 97 -2.59 -4.78 20.20
N GLU A 98 -1.42 -5.27 20.61
CA GLU A 98 -0.36 -5.81 19.75
C GLU A 98 -0.25 -7.34 19.91
N MET A 99 -0.94 -8.08 19.05
CA MET A 99 -1.08 -9.54 19.20
C MET A 99 0.05 -10.33 18.55
N ALA A 100 0.71 -9.78 17.51
CA ALA A 100 1.65 -10.55 16.70
C ALA A 100 2.82 -11.11 17.52
N LYS A 101 3.39 -10.30 18.42
CA LYS A 101 4.50 -10.73 19.28
C LYS A 101 4.07 -11.85 20.24
N LEU A 102 2.89 -11.71 20.84
CA LEU A 102 2.33 -12.68 21.78
C LEU A 102 2.05 -14.02 21.07
N LEU A 103 1.40 -13.96 19.91
CA LEU A 103 1.10 -15.13 19.07
C LEU A 103 2.39 -15.79 18.54
N ALA A 104 3.41 -15.02 18.19
CA ALA A 104 4.70 -15.57 17.77
C ALA A 104 5.38 -16.39 18.87
N VAL A 105 5.28 -15.97 20.13
CA VAL A 105 5.78 -16.76 21.26
C VAL A 105 4.93 -18.02 21.46
N ALA A 106 3.61 -17.90 21.41
CA ALA A 106 2.70 -19.04 21.51
C ALA A 106 2.95 -20.10 20.41
N ALA A 107 3.29 -19.68 19.18
CA ALA A 107 3.58 -20.57 18.05
C ALA A 107 4.79 -21.51 18.28
N THR A 108 5.67 -21.16 19.23
CA THR A 108 6.80 -22.02 19.63
C THR A 108 6.35 -23.27 20.38
N LYS A 109 5.13 -23.26 20.92
CA LYS A 109 4.51 -24.39 21.62
C LYS A 109 3.76 -25.28 20.61
N PRO A 110 4.19 -26.54 20.39
CA PRO A 110 3.56 -27.42 19.40
C PRO A 110 2.05 -27.59 19.59
N GLU A 111 1.60 -27.66 20.83
CA GLU A 111 0.21 -27.85 21.26
C GLU A 111 -0.71 -26.65 20.96
N LEU A 112 -0.16 -25.45 20.78
CA LEU A 112 -0.92 -24.24 20.47
C LEU A 112 -0.88 -23.86 18.99
N ARG A 113 -0.04 -24.53 18.17
CA ARG A 113 0.28 -24.08 16.81
C ARG A 113 -0.94 -23.90 15.90
N GLU A 114 -1.87 -24.85 15.92
CA GLU A 114 -3.10 -24.77 15.10
C GLU A 114 -4.00 -23.61 15.54
N ARG A 115 -4.18 -23.43 16.84
CA ARG A 115 -4.98 -22.34 17.40
C ARG A 115 -4.35 -20.97 17.16
N VAL A 116 -3.02 -20.90 17.21
CA VAL A 116 -2.26 -19.69 16.87
C VAL A 116 -2.42 -19.35 15.39
N ALA A 117 -2.36 -20.34 14.49
CA ALA A 117 -2.58 -20.09 13.06
C ALA A 117 -3.99 -19.53 12.80
N THR A 118 -5.02 -20.05 13.49
CA THR A 118 -6.38 -19.50 13.43
C THR A 118 -6.46 -18.08 13.98
N ALA A 119 -5.94 -17.83 15.19
CA ALA A 119 -5.95 -16.48 15.78
C ALA A 119 -5.17 -15.46 14.94
N ALA A 120 -4.04 -15.88 14.35
CA ALA A 120 -3.25 -15.05 13.45
C ALA A 120 -3.98 -14.77 12.13
N ARG A 121 -4.76 -15.74 11.61
CA ARG A 121 -5.62 -15.55 10.44
C ARG A 121 -6.68 -14.49 10.74
N ASP A 122 -7.40 -14.65 11.83
CA ASP A 122 -8.42 -13.69 12.26
C ASP A 122 -7.80 -12.29 12.42
N ARG A 123 -6.60 -12.22 13.02
CA ARG A 123 -5.86 -10.96 13.18
C ARG A 123 -5.38 -10.35 11.86
N VAL A 124 -5.00 -11.16 10.88
CA VAL A 124 -4.69 -10.67 9.52
C VAL A 124 -5.94 -10.04 8.91
N VAL A 125 -7.09 -10.72 9.00
CA VAL A 125 -8.38 -10.27 8.46
C VAL A 125 -8.84 -8.96 9.12
N GLU A 126 -9.02 -8.95 10.44
CA GLU A 126 -9.72 -7.88 11.15
C GLU A 126 -8.79 -6.82 11.75
N GLY A 127 -7.49 -7.13 11.90
CA GLY A 127 -6.55 -6.34 12.67
C GLY A 127 -6.04 -5.06 11.99
N PRO A 128 -5.40 -4.17 12.76
CA PRO A 128 -4.77 -2.97 12.26
C PRO A 128 -3.51 -3.29 11.45
N LEU A 129 -3.22 -2.43 10.46
CA LEU A 129 -2.21 -2.64 9.42
C LEU A 129 -0.90 -3.34 9.85
N LEU A 130 -0.18 -2.78 10.81
CA LEU A 130 1.17 -3.26 11.17
C LEU A 130 1.14 -4.60 11.93
N ASP A 131 0.19 -4.75 12.84
CA ASP A 131 0.06 -5.97 13.66
C ASP A 131 -0.49 -7.12 12.80
N ALA A 132 -1.44 -6.83 11.91
CA ALA A 132 -1.94 -7.79 10.91
C ALA A 132 -0.82 -8.29 9.99
N LEU A 133 0.02 -7.39 9.44
CA LEU A 133 1.18 -7.77 8.63
C LEU A 133 2.20 -8.60 9.43
N ALA A 134 2.38 -8.31 10.73
CA ALA A 134 3.26 -9.06 11.61
C ALA A 134 2.71 -10.46 11.98
N CYS A 135 1.41 -10.68 11.87
CA CYS A 135 0.76 -11.99 12.03
C CYS A 135 0.85 -12.88 10.78
N ALA A 136 1.05 -12.32 9.59
CA ALA A 136 1.10 -13.09 8.33
C ALA A 136 2.07 -14.29 8.35
N PRO A 137 3.29 -14.18 8.92
CA PRO A 137 4.23 -15.31 9.02
C PRO A 137 3.72 -16.50 9.83
N LEU A 138 2.74 -16.29 10.73
CA LEU A 138 2.17 -17.34 11.57
C LEU A 138 1.17 -18.22 10.81
N LEU A 139 0.77 -17.83 9.59
CA LEU A 139 -0.04 -18.65 8.68
C LEU A 139 0.77 -19.75 7.97
N GLY A 140 2.10 -19.71 8.10
CA GLY A 140 3.00 -20.67 7.49
C GLY A 140 3.74 -20.10 6.27
N ASP A 141 4.28 -20.98 5.44
CA ASP A 141 4.95 -20.60 4.20
C ASP A 141 3.97 -20.33 3.04
N GLY A 142 4.50 -20.00 1.86
CA GLY A 142 3.67 -19.76 0.68
C GLY A 142 2.75 -20.92 0.28
N GLN A 143 3.11 -22.19 0.54
CA GLN A 143 2.23 -23.32 0.24
C GLN A 143 1.05 -23.38 1.22
N GLN A 144 1.30 -23.11 2.49
CA GLN A 144 0.25 -23.03 3.51
C GLN A 144 -0.65 -21.82 3.27
N LEU A 145 -0.07 -20.67 2.92
CA LEU A 145 -0.81 -19.47 2.57
C LEU A 145 -1.72 -19.67 1.35
N ALA A 146 -1.31 -20.47 0.36
CA ALA A 146 -2.09 -20.74 -0.85
C ALA A 146 -3.33 -21.64 -0.62
N ARG A 147 -3.52 -22.19 0.59
CA ARG A 147 -4.68 -23.04 0.90
C ARG A 147 -6.00 -22.24 0.89
N PRO A 148 -7.13 -22.85 0.50
CA PRO A 148 -8.43 -22.17 0.46
C PRO A 148 -8.87 -21.55 1.79
N GLU A 149 -8.50 -22.16 2.91
CA GLU A 149 -8.75 -21.64 4.27
C GLU A 149 -8.13 -20.26 4.54
N ASN A 150 -7.11 -19.88 3.77
CA ASN A 150 -6.42 -18.59 3.86
C ASN A 150 -6.83 -17.62 2.73
N ALA A 151 -7.85 -17.94 1.92
CA ALA A 151 -8.24 -17.12 0.77
C ALA A 151 -8.62 -15.68 1.18
N GLU A 152 -9.36 -15.54 2.27
CA GLU A 152 -9.74 -14.23 2.82
C GLU A 152 -8.52 -13.48 3.37
N ALA A 153 -7.70 -14.14 4.19
CA ALA A 153 -6.47 -13.55 4.71
C ALA A 153 -5.51 -13.12 3.59
N ARG A 154 -5.47 -13.85 2.46
CA ARG A 154 -4.70 -13.44 1.27
C ARG A 154 -5.25 -12.19 0.61
N ALA A 155 -6.56 -12.12 0.39
CA ALA A 155 -7.20 -10.91 -0.16
C ALA A 155 -6.90 -9.71 0.74
N ARG A 156 -7.00 -9.91 2.05
CA ARG A 156 -6.62 -8.92 3.04
C ARG A 156 -5.14 -8.52 2.98
N LEU A 157 -4.22 -9.47 2.83
CA LEU A 157 -2.80 -9.17 2.68
C LEU A 157 -2.52 -8.29 1.44
N GLU A 158 -3.27 -8.43 0.35
CA GLU A 158 -3.16 -7.52 -0.80
C GLU A 158 -3.48 -6.06 -0.38
N ILE A 159 -4.56 -5.86 0.39
CA ILE A 159 -4.96 -4.53 0.92
C ILE A 159 -3.88 -3.97 1.84
N LEU A 160 -3.38 -4.80 2.77
CA LEU A 160 -2.37 -4.40 3.75
C LEU A 160 -1.04 -4.03 3.07
N ILE A 161 -0.57 -4.84 2.12
CA ILE A 161 0.66 -4.56 1.34
C ILE A 161 0.46 -3.32 0.47
N TRP A 162 -0.73 -3.15 -0.12
CA TRP A 162 -1.05 -1.97 -0.90
C TRP A 162 -0.90 -0.71 -0.04
N GLU A 163 -1.55 -0.65 1.13
CA GLU A 163 -1.49 0.52 2.00
C GLU A 163 -0.10 0.73 2.61
N ALA A 164 0.59 -0.34 3.05
CA ALA A 164 1.96 -0.23 3.54
C ALA A 164 2.90 0.38 2.49
N GLY A 165 2.80 -0.08 1.23
CA GLY A 165 3.58 0.49 0.12
C GLY A 165 3.14 1.90 -0.28
N ALA A 166 1.84 2.20 -0.27
CA ALA A 166 1.32 3.55 -0.53
C ALA A 166 1.77 4.56 0.53
N SER A 167 1.98 4.10 1.75
CA SER A 167 2.52 4.87 2.88
C SER A 167 4.05 4.73 3.01
N ALA A 168 4.73 3.95 2.15
CA ALA A 168 6.16 3.63 2.21
C ALA A 168 6.64 3.09 3.57
N LEU A 169 5.79 2.38 4.30
CA LEU A 169 6.06 1.84 5.63
C LEU A 169 6.95 0.60 5.52
N GLU A 170 8.18 0.68 6.03
CA GLU A 170 9.06 -0.48 6.07
C GLU A 170 8.60 -1.48 7.13
N THR A 171 8.50 -2.75 6.75
CA THR A 171 8.10 -3.87 7.60
C THR A 171 9.19 -4.96 7.58
N PRO A 172 10.33 -4.78 8.29
CA PRO A 172 11.44 -5.74 8.26
C PRO A 172 11.06 -7.16 8.74
N ALA A 173 10.07 -7.28 9.63
CA ALA A 173 9.58 -8.59 10.05
C ALA A 173 9.02 -9.41 8.88
N LEU A 174 8.33 -8.75 7.94
CA LEU A 174 7.81 -9.37 6.72
C LEU A 174 8.94 -9.86 5.82
N GLY A 175 10.07 -9.14 5.76
CA GLY A 175 11.25 -9.55 4.99
C GLY A 175 11.84 -10.87 5.45
N LYS A 176 11.97 -11.08 6.76
CA LYS A 176 12.48 -12.35 7.31
C LYS A 176 11.65 -13.54 6.86
N TRP A 177 10.33 -13.38 6.82
CA TRP A 177 9.41 -14.41 6.36
C TRP A 177 9.45 -14.60 4.84
N LEU A 178 9.41 -13.50 4.08
CA LEU A 178 9.45 -13.51 2.62
C LEU A 178 10.70 -14.20 2.08
N PHE A 179 11.87 -13.87 2.64
CA PHE A 179 13.16 -14.43 2.24
C PHE A 179 13.55 -15.70 3.01
N GLY A 180 12.69 -16.15 3.93
CA GLY A 180 12.88 -17.40 4.68
C GLY A 180 12.41 -18.65 3.92
N SER A 181 11.60 -18.49 2.87
CA SER A 181 11.10 -19.60 2.06
C SER A 181 10.95 -19.20 0.59
N PRO A 182 11.52 -19.97 -0.36
CA PRO A 182 11.29 -19.77 -1.79
C PRO A 182 9.81 -19.86 -2.19
N HIS A 183 8.99 -20.63 -1.45
CA HIS A 183 7.55 -20.71 -1.68
C HIS A 183 6.84 -19.43 -1.28
N THR A 184 7.20 -18.84 -0.14
CA THR A 184 6.66 -17.53 0.27
C THR A 184 7.03 -16.45 -0.73
N PHE A 185 8.29 -16.41 -1.17
CA PHE A 185 8.72 -15.48 -2.22
C PHE A 185 7.96 -15.68 -3.54
N GLN A 186 7.74 -16.95 -3.93
CA GLN A 186 6.96 -17.27 -5.12
C GLN A 186 5.52 -16.75 -5.03
N GLU A 187 4.85 -16.98 -3.91
CA GLU A 187 3.44 -16.60 -3.74
C GLU A 187 3.28 -15.08 -3.63
N MET A 188 4.16 -14.40 -2.89
CA MET A 188 3.99 -12.99 -2.55
C MET A 188 4.63 -12.01 -3.54
N VAL A 189 5.62 -12.45 -4.33
CA VAL A 189 6.43 -11.57 -5.18
C VAL A 189 6.59 -12.12 -6.59
N ALA A 190 7.27 -13.26 -6.76
CA ALA A 190 7.64 -13.73 -8.10
C ALA A 190 6.42 -14.11 -8.96
N GLY A 191 5.41 -14.78 -8.41
CA GLY A 191 4.16 -15.07 -9.10
C GLY A 191 3.42 -13.80 -9.53
N PRO A 192 3.06 -12.92 -8.57
CA PRO A 192 2.38 -11.66 -8.87
C PRO A 192 3.12 -10.75 -9.87
N ALA A 193 4.46 -10.73 -9.85
CA ALA A 193 5.28 -9.93 -10.77
C ALA A 193 5.12 -10.29 -12.25
N HIS A 194 4.65 -11.50 -12.57
CA HIS A 194 4.41 -11.94 -13.95
C HIS A 194 2.94 -11.84 -14.37
N GLY A 195 2.05 -11.43 -13.46
CA GLY A 195 0.61 -11.39 -13.67
C GLY A 195 0.08 -10.03 -14.12
N THR A 196 -1.12 -9.72 -13.63
CA THR A 196 -1.88 -8.48 -13.89
C THR A 196 -1.14 -7.24 -13.41
N LEU A 197 -1.61 -6.05 -13.80
CA LEU A 197 -1.05 -4.80 -13.32
C LEU A 197 -1.08 -4.73 -11.78
N ARG A 198 -2.19 -5.13 -11.14
CA ARG A 198 -2.30 -5.23 -9.68
C ARG A 198 -1.19 -6.10 -9.09
N GLY A 199 -1.00 -7.30 -9.63
CA GLY A 199 0.04 -8.23 -9.18
C GLY A 199 1.45 -7.64 -9.26
N ARG A 200 1.76 -6.91 -10.34
CA ARG A 200 3.06 -6.24 -10.52
C ARG A 200 3.27 -5.10 -9.51
N VAL A 201 2.25 -4.29 -9.25
CA VAL A 201 2.30 -3.24 -8.23
C VAL A 201 2.48 -3.85 -6.85
N LEU A 202 1.72 -4.89 -6.52
CA LEU A 202 1.83 -5.61 -5.24
C LEU A 202 3.21 -6.23 -5.06
N ALA A 203 3.78 -6.87 -6.09
CA ALA A 203 5.13 -7.43 -6.03
C ALA A 203 6.18 -6.34 -5.76
N ALA A 204 6.12 -5.21 -6.48
CA ALA A 204 7.03 -4.09 -6.29
C ALA A 204 6.93 -3.47 -4.89
N ARG A 205 5.70 -3.26 -4.39
CA ARG A 205 5.45 -2.75 -3.04
C ARG A 205 5.88 -3.73 -1.95
N CYS A 206 5.55 -5.01 -2.11
CA CYS A 206 5.94 -6.07 -1.19
C CYS A 206 7.47 -6.13 -1.03
N LEU A 207 8.22 -6.05 -2.14
CA LEU A 207 9.67 -5.93 -2.10
C LEU A 207 10.14 -4.66 -1.40
N GLU A 208 9.60 -3.50 -1.78
CA GLU A 208 9.99 -2.21 -1.18
C GLU A 208 9.86 -2.21 0.34
N ILE A 209 8.72 -2.64 0.87
CA ILE A 209 8.46 -2.58 2.31
C ILE A 209 9.23 -3.65 3.10
N SER A 210 9.58 -4.78 2.47
CA SER A 210 10.12 -5.95 3.19
C SER A 210 11.64 -6.06 3.12
N VAL A 211 12.30 -5.51 2.10
CA VAL A 211 13.70 -5.87 1.78
C VAL A 211 14.73 -5.49 2.85
N ARG A 212 14.45 -4.49 3.70
CA ARG A 212 15.31 -4.23 4.88
C ARG A 212 15.36 -5.35 5.90
N GLY A 213 14.39 -6.26 5.83
CA GLY A 213 14.34 -7.47 6.64
C GLY A 213 15.12 -8.65 6.07
N LEU A 214 15.83 -8.48 4.94
CA LEU A 214 16.61 -9.54 4.29
C LEU A 214 17.64 -10.13 5.26
N PRO A 215 17.54 -11.42 5.61
CA PRO A 215 18.54 -12.08 6.45
C PRO A 215 19.95 -12.09 5.81
N ALA A 216 21.00 -11.89 6.60
CA ALA A 216 22.39 -11.93 6.10
C ALA A 216 22.80 -13.27 5.49
N MET A 217 22.13 -14.36 5.89
CA MET A 217 22.36 -15.73 5.41
C MET A 217 21.29 -16.18 4.40
N THR A 218 20.59 -15.25 3.74
CA THR A 218 19.63 -15.62 2.68
C THR A 218 20.34 -16.37 1.56
N ASP A 219 19.66 -17.41 1.06
CA ASP A 219 20.12 -18.21 -0.07
C ASP A 219 20.48 -17.31 -1.27
N PRO A 220 21.72 -17.38 -1.81
CA PRO A 220 22.12 -16.66 -3.00
C PRO A 220 21.20 -16.91 -4.21
N GLU A 221 20.60 -18.09 -4.33
CA GLU A 221 19.62 -18.37 -5.40
C GLU A 221 18.39 -17.48 -5.26
N LEU A 222 17.89 -17.30 -4.03
CA LEU A 222 16.73 -16.44 -3.77
C LEU A 222 17.05 -14.96 -3.99
N VAL A 223 18.27 -14.53 -3.67
CA VAL A 223 18.77 -13.20 -4.04
C VAL A 223 18.80 -13.03 -5.56
N GLY A 224 19.31 -14.03 -6.29
CA GLY A 224 19.32 -14.03 -7.76
C GLY A 224 17.90 -13.94 -8.35
N ARG A 225 16.95 -14.71 -7.83
CA ARG A 225 15.54 -14.65 -8.23
C ARG A 225 14.89 -13.29 -7.93
N THR A 226 15.28 -12.65 -6.85
CA THR A 226 14.84 -11.29 -6.52
C THR A 226 15.27 -10.30 -7.58
N LEU A 227 16.53 -10.33 -8.01
CA LEU A 227 17.05 -9.46 -9.05
C LEU A 227 16.40 -9.74 -10.42
N GLN A 228 16.20 -11.01 -10.77
CA GLN A 228 15.48 -11.40 -11.99
C GLN A 228 14.04 -10.89 -11.99
N THR A 229 13.37 -10.90 -10.84
CA THR A 229 12.00 -10.40 -10.69
C THR A 229 11.94 -8.87 -10.77
N LEU A 230 12.93 -8.18 -10.18
CA LEU A 230 12.99 -6.71 -10.20
C LEU A 230 13.23 -6.15 -11.60
N GLN A 231 14.01 -6.81 -12.46
CA GLN A 231 14.38 -6.30 -13.77
C GLN A 231 13.17 -5.89 -14.66
N PRO A 232 12.17 -6.75 -14.91
CA PRO A 232 11.00 -6.35 -15.69
C PRO A 232 10.14 -5.30 -14.99
N LEU A 233 10.11 -5.27 -13.64
CA LEU A 233 9.36 -4.27 -12.88
C LEU A 233 10.00 -2.88 -12.98
N LEU A 234 11.34 -2.80 -12.98
CA LEU A 234 12.09 -1.55 -13.18
C LEU A 234 11.86 -0.95 -14.57
N LEU A 235 11.76 -1.82 -15.59
CA LEU A 235 11.53 -1.41 -16.98
C LEU A 235 10.06 -1.16 -17.30
N HIS A 236 9.16 -1.40 -16.35
CA HIS A 236 7.73 -1.23 -16.55
C HIS A 236 7.38 0.26 -16.83
N PRO A 237 6.48 0.55 -17.77
CA PRO A 237 6.10 1.93 -18.09
C PRO A 237 5.27 2.59 -16.98
N GLU A 238 4.44 1.81 -16.26
CA GLU A 238 3.56 2.31 -15.21
C GLU A 238 4.35 2.80 -13.97
N PRO A 239 4.22 4.09 -13.57
CA PRO A 239 4.85 4.61 -12.35
C PRO A 239 4.48 3.90 -11.06
N LEU A 240 3.26 3.36 -10.94
CA LEU A 240 2.88 2.53 -9.78
C LEU A 240 3.68 1.22 -9.69
N VAL A 241 4.40 0.81 -10.72
CA VAL A 241 5.27 -0.38 -10.70
C VAL A 241 6.73 0.04 -10.53
N TRP A 242 7.26 0.81 -11.47
CA TRP A 242 8.71 1.02 -11.53
C TRP A 242 9.24 1.88 -10.38
N VAL A 243 8.44 2.83 -9.86
CA VAL A 243 8.89 3.69 -8.75
C VAL A 243 9.13 2.84 -7.50
N HIS A 244 8.19 1.95 -7.19
CA HIS A 244 8.30 1.03 -6.08
C HIS A 244 9.42 0.00 -6.30
N ALA A 245 9.58 -0.51 -7.53
CA ALA A 245 10.70 -1.39 -7.87
C ALA A 245 12.07 -0.71 -7.75
N ALA A 246 12.18 0.56 -8.14
CA ALA A 246 13.40 1.35 -8.01
C ALA A 246 13.72 1.64 -6.54
N ARG A 247 12.73 2.01 -5.73
CA ARG A 247 12.90 2.16 -4.29
C ARG A 247 13.34 0.85 -3.65
N ALA A 248 12.70 -0.27 -3.99
CA ALA A 248 13.09 -1.60 -3.54
C ALA A 248 14.54 -1.94 -3.92
N LEU A 249 14.99 -1.63 -5.14
CA LEU A 249 16.39 -1.80 -5.56
C LEU A 249 17.34 -0.96 -4.69
N GLY A 250 16.98 0.28 -4.39
CA GLY A 250 17.75 1.14 -3.48
C GLY A 250 17.88 0.53 -2.09
N ARG A 251 16.76 0.11 -1.50
CA ARG A 251 16.77 -0.55 -0.17
C ARG A 251 17.54 -1.88 -0.19
N LEU A 252 17.43 -2.66 -1.26
CA LEU A 252 18.18 -3.91 -1.47
C LEU A 252 19.68 -3.67 -1.58
N THR A 253 20.10 -2.65 -2.34
CA THR A 253 21.52 -2.26 -2.47
C THR A 253 22.11 -1.87 -1.13
N GLY A 254 21.29 -1.33 -0.22
CA GLY A 254 21.66 -1.11 1.18
C GLY A 254 22.12 -2.37 1.92
N GLN A 255 21.50 -3.51 1.61
CA GLN A 255 21.79 -4.82 2.21
C GLN A 255 22.86 -5.61 1.43
N LEU A 256 22.97 -5.39 0.12
CA LEU A 256 23.86 -6.10 -0.79
C LEU A 256 24.85 -5.12 -1.45
N GLU A 257 25.99 -4.91 -0.79
CA GLU A 257 27.03 -3.96 -1.21
C GLU A 257 27.55 -4.20 -2.63
N GLN A 258 27.49 -5.44 -3.12
CA GLN A 258 27.93 -5.80 -4.47
C GLN A 258 27.09 -5.15 -5.58
N LEU A 259 25.87 -4.67 -5.27
CA LEU A 259 25.01 -3.98 -6.22
C LEU A 259 25.37 -2.49 -6.39
N GLU A 260 26.20 -1.93 -5.51
CA GLU A 260 26.52 -0.50 -5.49
C GLU A 260 27.19 -0.04 -6.80
N GLY A 261 28.18 -0.80 -7.29
CA GLY A 261 28.87 -0.49 -8.54
C GLY A 261 27.92 -0.44 -9.73
N THR A 262 27.07 -1.47 -9.88
CA THR A 262 26.05 -1.54 -10.93
C THR A 262 25.07 -0.38 -10.87
N LEU A 263 24.66 0.03 -9.66
CA LEU A 263 23.75 1.16 -9.48
C LEU A 263 24.41 2.48 -9.90
N LEU A 264 25.66 2.71 -9.51
CA LEU A 264 26.42 3.91 -9.89
C LEU A 264 26.65 3.99 -11.40
N ASP A 265 26.96 2.87 -12.04
CA ASP A 265 27.11 2.78 -13.50
C ASP A 265 25.83 3.23 -14.22
N TRP A 266 24.65 2.87 -13.70
CA TRP A 266 23.38 3.32 -14.27
C TRP A 266 23.07 4.79 -13.96
N VAL A 267 23.44 5.30 -12.79
CA VAL A 267 23.26 6.73 -12.43
C VAL A 267 24.10 7.64 -13.34
N LEU A 268 25.31 7.19 -13.68
CA LEU A 268 26.25 7.92 -14.54
C LEU A 268 26.10 7.58 -16.03
N GLY A 269 25.28 6.59 -16.36
CA GLY A 269 25.07 6.12 -17.72
C GLY A 269 24.26 7.06 -18.61
N GLU A 270 24.39 6.90 -19.92
CA GLU A 270 23.73 7.77 -20.91
C GLU A 270 22.28 7.37 -21.22
N GLN A 271 21.87 6.13 -20.89
CA GLN A 271 20.52 5.65 -21.18
C GLN A 271 19.48 6.31 -20.26
N PRO A 272 18.60 7.21 -20.75
CA PRO A 272 17.76 8.04 -19.88
C PRO A 272 16.80 7.24 -19.02
N LEU A 273 16.24 6.15 -19.57
CA LEU A 273 15.32 5.28 -18.85
C LEU A 273 16.00 4.62 -17.64
N LEU A 274 17.15 3.97 -17.85
CA LEU A 274 17.90 3.32 -16.77
C LEU A 274 18.42 4.33 -15.77
N ARG A 275 18.94 5.47 -16.24
CA ARG A 275 19.39 6.57 -15.37
C ARG A 275 18.27 7.07 -14.48
N GLN A 276 17.05 7.24 -15.01
CA GLN A 276 15.88 7.64 -14.21
C GLN A 276 15.57 6.63 -13.09
N ARG A 277 15.54 5.33 -13.40
CA ARG A 277 15.28 4.27 -12.41
C ARG A 277 16.39 4.23 -11.35
N ALA A 278 17.64 4.31 -11.79
CA ALA A 278 18.81 4.27 -10.94
C ALA A 278 18.88 5.48 -10.00
N LEU A 279 18.51 6.68 -10.46
CA LEU A 279 18.44 7.88 -9.61
C LEU A 279 17.42 7.73 -8.48
N THR A 280 16.23 7.17 -8.77
CA THR A 280 15.23 6.87 -7.73
C THR A 280 15.75 5.83 -6.75
N ALA A 281 16.41 4.77 -7.22
CA ALA A 281 17.02 3.76 -6.36
C ALA A 281 18.14 4.34 -5.49
N PHE A 282 19.04 5.12 -6.08
CA PHE A 282 20.16 5.77 -5.43
C PHE A 282 19.69 6.74 -4.32
N ALA A 283 18.66 7.53 -4.58
CA ALA A 283 18.06 8.42 -3.58
C ALA A 283 17.22 7.68 -2.51
N SER A 284 16.99 6.37 -2.67
CA SER A 284 16.30 5.53 -1.70
C SER A 284 17.25 4.71 -0.82
N LEU A 285 18.57 4.81 -1.02
CA LEU A 285 19.56 4.11 -0.21
C LEU A 285 19.41 4.47 1.29
N PRO A 286 19.68 3.52 2.21
CA PRO A 286 19.75 3.81 3.65
C PRO A 286 20.85 4.84 4.01
N ALA A 287 20.68 5.57 5.12
CA ALA A 287 21.56 6.68 5.50
C ALA A 287 23.04 6.29 5.66
N ASP A 288 23.33 5.11 6.20
CA ASP A 288 24.68 4.57 6.38
C ASP A 288 25.41 4.39 5.04
N ARG A 289 24.71 3.95 4.00
CA ARG A 289 25.26 3.88 2.64
C ARG A 289 25.33 5.24 1.97
N LEU A 290 24.31 6.07 2.13
CA LEU A 290 24.29 7.43 1.60
C LEU A 290 25.39 8.31 2.18
N MET A 291 25.94 8.02 3.36
CA MET A 291 27.06 8.77 3.92
C MET A 291 28.29 8.74 3.00
N PHE A 292 28.57 7.61 2.36
CA PHE A 292 29.73 7.42 1.48
C PHE A 292 29.51 8.01 0.08
N LEU A 293 28.26 8.00 -0.40
CA LEU A 293 27.88 8.43 -1.74
C LEU A 293 27.18 9.80 -1.78
N ALA A 294 27.08 10.46 -0.62
CA ALA A 294 26.39 11.73 -0.41
C ALA A 294 26.78 12.81 -1.41
N THR A 295 28.09 12.89 -1.68
CA THR A 295 28.69 13.93 -2.51
C THR A 295 28.18 13.84 -3.95
N ASN A 296 28.00 12.63 -4.49
CA ASN A 296 27.48 12.42 -5.83
C ASN A 296 26.01 12.87 -5.92
N LEU A 297 25.18 12.47 -4.96
CA LEU A 297 23.78 12.88 -4.92
C LEU A 297 23.62 14.39 -4.75
N ALA A 298 24.43 14.98 -3.87
CA ALA A 298 24.45 16.43 -3.65
C ALA A 298 24.88 17.19 -4.90
N ALA A 299 25.86 16.68 -5.67
CA ALA A 299 26.29 17.28 -6.92
C ALA A 299 25.17 17.27 -7.97
N ILE A 300 24.45 16.15 -8.11
CA ILE A 300 23.30 16.04 -9.02
C ILE A 300 22.20 17.04 -8.62
N ILE A 301 21.81 17.08 -7.34
CA ILE A 301 20.78 18.01 -6.85
C ILE A 301 21.18 19.48 -7.06
N SER A 302 22.47 19.79 -6.94
CA SER A 302 22.97 21.16 -7.05
C SER A 302 23.27 21.60 -8.48
N SER A 303 23.32 20.67 -9.44
CA SER A 303 23.64 20.97 -10.83
C SER A 303 22.48 21.73 -11.51
N PRO A 304 22.68 22.98 -11.94
CA PRO A 304 21.61 23.82 -12.49
C PRO A 304 21.06 23.29 -13.82
N ASP A 305 21.87 22.54 -14.56
CA ASP A 305 21.58 22.10 -15.93
C ASP A 305 20.92 20.73 -16.02
N GLU A 306 20.57 20.10 -14.89
CA GLU A 306 19.90 18.80 -14.89
C GLU A 306 18.48 18.90 -15.45
N ASP A 307 18.13 17.89 -16.26
CA ASP A 307 16.82 17.77 -16.87
C ASP A 307 15.71 17.61 -15.83
N ALA A 308 14.50 18.06 -16.18
CA ALA A 308 13.31 17.94 -15.34
C ALA A 308 13.02 16.49 -14.90
N TYR A 309 13.37 15.48 -15.71
CA TYR A 309 13.13 14.08 -15.35
C TYR A 309 14.08 13.59 -14.24
N VAL A 310 15.27 14.19 -14.09
CA VAL A 310 16.26 13.86 -13.05
C VAL A 310 15.73 14.31 -11.70
N LEU A 311 15.30 15.56 -11.58
CA LEU A 311 14.66 16.08 -10.37
C LEU A 311 13.40 15.30 -10.02
N ALA A 312 12.61 14.90 -11.01
CA ALA A 312 11.45 14.04 -10.81
C ALA A 312 11.82 12.64 -10.31
N ALA A 313 12.89 12.03 -10.81
CA ALA A 313 13.38 10.74 -10.34
C ALA A 313 13.82 10.77 -8.87
N LEU A 314 14.53 11.83 -8.48
CA LEU A 314 14.94 12.05 -7.09
C LEU A 314 13.72 12.32 -6.19
N SER A 315 12.77 13.10 -6.69
CA SER A 315 11.52 13.38 -5.98
C SER A 315 10.67 12.14 -5.75
N ALA A 316 10.72 11.17 -6.67
CA ALA A 316 10.08 9.88 -6.47
C ALA A 316 10.66 9.10 -5.29
N ALA A 317 11.86 9.39 -4.80
CA ALA A 317 12.44 8.79 -3.59
C ALA A 317 12.15 9.57 -2.29
N THR A 318 11.31 10.62 -2.35
CA THR A 318 10.97 11.49 -1.20
C THR A 318 10.70 10.74 0.10
N PRO A 319 9.91 9.63 0.14
CA PRO A 319 9.63 8.96 1.40
C PRO A 319 10.88 8.47 2.14
N TYR A 320 11.96 8.14 1.43
CA TYR A 320 13.23 7.71 2.03
C TYR A 320 14.17 8.89 2.23
N LEU A 321 14.31 9.75 1.20
CA LEU A 321 15.21 10.91 1.28
C LEU A 321 14.83 11.84 2.45
N PHE A 322 13.54 11.99 2.73
CA PHE A 322 13.04 12.79 3.84
C PHE A 322 13.53 12.32 5.22
N PHE A 323 13.52 10.99 5.47
CA PHE A 323 13.95 10.43 6.76
C PHE A 323 15.45 10.15 6.83
N GLU A 324 16.06 9.69 5.74
CA GLU A 324 17.44 9.21 5.72
C GLU A 324 18.44 10.37 5.49
N ARG A 325 18.04 11.39 4.70
CA ARG A 325 18.90 12.54 4.31
C ARG A 325 18.10 13.82 4.10
N ARG A 326 17.55 14.33 5.22
CA ARG A 326 16.70 15.52 5.25
C ARG A 326 17.35 16.75 4.58
N ASP A 327 18.65 16.92 4.75
CA ASP A 327 19.44 18.01 4.15
C ASP A 327 19.37 18.03 2.61
N LEU A 328 19.42 16.85 1.98
CA LEU A 328 19.33 16.71 0.53
C LEU A 328 17.89 16.88 0.04
N TRP A 329 16.92 16.35 0.79
CA TRP A 329 15.51 16.55 0.50
C TRP A 329 15.12 18.04 0.55
N ASP A 330 15.52 18.77 1.60
CA ASP A 330 15.23 20.20 1.74
C ASP A 330 15.78 21.01 0.54
N ARG A 331 16.99 20.67 0.07
CA ARG A 331 17.60 21.30 -1.12
C ARG A 331 16.81 21.00 -2.38
N LEU A 332 16.45 19.73 -2.60
CA LEU A 332 15.64 19.31 -3.75
C LEU A 332 14.28 19.99 -3.76
N ALA A 333 13.57 19.98 -2.62
CA ALA A 333 12.26 20.59 -2.47
C ALA A 333 12.33 22.11 -2.72
N LYS A 334 13.30 22.80 -2.13
CA LYS A 334 13.52 24.24 -2.34
C LYS A 334 13.75 24.57 -3.82
N ARG A 335 14.54 23.75 -4.52
CA ARG A 335 14.85 23.94 -5.95
C ARG A 335 13.59 23.80 -6.80
N ILE A 336 12.79 22.76 -6.57
CA ILE A 336 11.52 22.55 -7.29
C ILE A 336 10.50 23.65 -6.99
N LEU A 337 10.41 24.11 -5.73
CA LEU A 337 9.54 25.22 -5.35
C LEU A 337 9.99 26.56 -5.93
N ALA A 338 11.26 26.70 -6.34
CA ALA A 338 11.76 27.85 -7.09
C ALA A 338 11.39 27.79 -8.59
N GLY A 339 10.80 26.69 -9.07
CA GLY A 339 10.31 26.51 -10.44
C GLY A 339 11.11 25.51 -11.28
N ASP A 340 12.22 24.99 -10.77
CA ASP A 340 13.10 24.10 -11.53
C ASP A 340 12.39 22.80 -11.91
N GLY A 341 12.56 22.39 -13.18
CA GLY A 341 11.94 21.20 -13.74
C GLY A 341 10.41 21.28 -13.92
N GLY A 342 9.79 22.43 -13.61
CA GLY A 342 8.39 22.76 -13.89
C GLY A 342 7.38 21.72 -13.39
N ALA A 343 6.33 21.51 -14.18
CA ALA A 343 5.22 20.62 -13.82
C ALA A 343 5.66 19.16 -13.59
N ILE A 344 6.71 18.70 -14.28
CA ILE A 344 7.22 17.33 -14.19
C ILE A 344 7.78 17.06 -12.79
N SER A 345 8.64 17.97 -12.31
CA SER A 345 9.28 17.84 -10.99
C SER A 345 8.31 18.13 -9.86
N ALA A 346 7.49 19.18 -10.01
CA ALA A 346 6.43 19.52 -9.05
C ALA A 346 5.47 18.35 -8.81
N ARG A 347 5.02 17.69 -9.88
CA ARG A 347 4.17 16.51 -9.81
C ARG A 347 4.84 15.35 -9.10
N ALA A 348 6.10 15.06 -9.45
CA ALA A 348 6.83 13.97 -8.82
C ALA A 348 7.06 14.22 -7.31
N LEU A 349 7.33 15.47 -6.92
CA LEU A 349 7.46 15.85 -5.51
C LEU A 349 6.13 15.74 -4.77
N ALA A 350 5.03 16.22 -5.36
CA ALA A 350 3.70 16.07 -4.77
C ALA A 350 3.35 14.59 -4.54
N ARG A 351 3.57 13.73 -5.56
CA ARG A 351 3.37 12.28 -5.45
C ARG A 351 4.33 11.64 -4.42
N GLY A 352 5.56 12.12 -4.32
CA GLY A 352 6.53 11.67 -3.31
C GLY A 352 6.16 12.04 -1.88
N LEU A 353 5.45 13.17 -1.68
CA LEU A 353 4.96 13.62 -0.38
C LEU A 353 3.65 12.93 0.05
N SER A 354 2.85 12.44 -0.89
CA SER A 354 1.59 11.73 -0.59
C SER A 354 1.76 10.54 0.38
N PRO A 355 2.77 9.65 0.23
CA PRO A 355 3.07 8.62 1.23
C PRO A 355 3.34 9.16 2.62
N LEU A 356 4.02 10.31 2.74
CA LEU A 356 4.31 10.94 4.03
C LEU A 356 3.04 11.54 4.65
N TRP A 357 2.15 12.15 3.85
CA TRP A 357 0.87 12.67 4.34
C TRP A 357 -0.05 11.59 4.92
N ARG A 358 0.01 10.37 4.37
CA ARG A 358 -0.73 9.21 4.87
C ARG A 358 -0.30 8.80 6.29
N ARG A 359 0.95 9.13 6.68
CA ARG A 359 1.47 8.93 8.03
C ARG A 359 1.11 10.11 8.92
N ASP A 360 0.25 9.90 9.92
CA ASP A 360 -0.20 10.97 10.81
C ASP A 360 0.95 11.68 11.56
N SER A 361 2.04 10.96 11.85
CA SER A 361 3.19 11.47 12.61
C SER A 361 3.98 12.60 11.93
N VAL A 362 3.96 12.70 10.60
CA VAL A 362 4.77 13.67 9.84
C VAL A 362 3.94 14.64 9.00
N ARG A 363 2.61 14.58 9.11
CA ARG A 363 1.68 15.40 8.31
C ARG A 363 1.99 16.90 8.41
N ALA A 364 2.24 17.39 9.63
CA ALA A 364 2.54 18.81 9.88
C ALA A 364 3.81 19.29 9.17
N GLU A 365 4.82 18.42 9.01
CA GLU A 365 6.10 18.78 8.39
C GLU A 365 6.00 18.89 6.86
N VAL A 366 5.13 18.09 6.23
CA VAL A 366 4.98 18.06 4.77
C VAL A 366 3.89 19.00 4.25
N GLU A 367 2.97 19.44 5.12
CA GLU A 367 1.84 20.30 4.76
C GLU A 367 2.27 21.58 4.04
N GLY A 368 3.26 22.29 4.59
CA GLY A 368 3.73 23.55 4.01
C GLY A 368 4.24 23.39 2.57
N THR A 369 4.96 22.29 2.31
CA THR A 369 5.49 21.99 0.97
C THR A 369 4.37 21.63 0.00
N LEU A 370 3.40 20.82 0.42
CA LEU A 370 2.24 20.47 -0.41
C LEU A 370 1.36 21.70 -0.71
N ARG A 371 1.16 22.61 0.25
CA ARG A 371 0.44 23.88 0.03
C ARG A 371 1.17 24.76 -0.99
N ALA A 372 2.49 24.87 -0.87
CA ALA A 372 3.31 25.65 -1.82
C ALA A 372 3.24 25.08 -3.25
N LEU A 373 3.32 23.74 -3.40
CA LEU A 373 3.16 23.07 -4.70
C LEU A 373 1.77 23.32 -5.31
N ARG A 374 0.72 23.29 -4.48
CA ARG A 374 -0.64 23.56 -4.93
C ARG A 374 -0.82 25.00 -5.41
N GLU A 375 -0.26 25.96 -4.69
CA GLU A 375 -0.32 27.37 -5.07
C GLU A 375 0.44 27.64 -6.37
N MET A 376 1.64 27.05 -6.49
CA MET A 376 2.41 27.06 -7.73
C MET A 376 1.59 26.50 -8.90
N ALA A 377 0.88 25.39 -8.71
CA ALA A 377 0.04 24.77 -9.74
C ALA A 377 -1.21 25.59 -10.11
N ARG A 378 -1.77 26.36 -9.17
CA ARG A 378 -2.91 27.26 -9.43
C ARG A 378 -2.51 28.46 -10.26
N CYS A 379 -1.31 29.00 -10.02
CA CYS A 379 -0.79 30.18 -10.69
C CYS A 379 -0.02 29.87 -11.98
N ALA A 380 0.27 28.60 -12.28
CA ALA A 380 1.08 28.20 -13.42
C ALA A 380 0.41 28.58 -14.76
N PRO A 381 1.11 29.31 -15.65
CA PRO A 381 0.62 29.55 -17.00
C PRO A 381 0.77 28.29 -17.85
N THR A 382 -0.35 27.74 -18.31
CA THR A 382 -0.38 26.52 -19.12
C THR A 382 -0.54 26.86 -20.59
N LYS A 383 0.36 26.36 -21.45
CA LYS A 383 0.31 26.60 -22.91
C LYS A 383 -0.16 25.38 -23.71
N THR A 384 0.04 24.18 -23.18
CA THR A 384 -0.30 22.92 -23.86
C THR A 384 -1.21 22.06 -23.00
N LEU A 385 -1.93 21.13 -23.64
CA LEU A 385 -2.76 20.14 -22.94
C LEU A 385 -1.94 19.30 -21.95
N ASP A 386 -0.76 18.82 -22.35
CA ASP A 386 0.07 17.96 -21.53
C ASP A 386 0.68 18.70 -20.32
N ASP A 387 1.03 19.99 -20.47
CA ASP A 387 1.44 20.82 -19.34
C ASP A 387 0.27 21.10 -18.39
N SER A 388 -0.89 21.49 -18.92
CA SER A 388 -2.12 21.68 -18.12
C SER A 388 -2.49 20.42 -17.35
N ARG A 389 -2.34 19.25 -17.96
CA ARG A 389 -2.63 17.96 -17.36
C ARG A 389 -1.77 17.69 -16.14
N ARG A 390 -0.45 17.93 -16.24
CA ARG A 390 0.48 17.73 -15.12
C ARG A 390 0.20 18.66 -13.94
N TRP A 391 -0.15 19.92 -14.19
CA TRP A 391 -0.51 20.86 -13.13
C TRP A 391 -1.83 20.51 -12.44
N ILE A 392 -2.82 20.00 -13.19
CA ILE A 392 -4.05 19.44 -12.60
C ILE A 392 -3.73 18.28 -11.68
N GLU A 393 -2.81 17.39 -12.06
CA GLU A 393 -2.40 16.29 -11.18
C GLU A 393 -1.72 16.79 -9.88
N VAL A 394 -0.91 17.86 -9.93
CA VAL A 394 -0.34 18.47 -8.71
C VAL A 394 -1.44 18.93 -7.77
N ILE A 395 -2.46 19.62 -8.31
CA ILE A 395 -3.61 20.11 -7.52
C ILE A 395 -4.36 18.93 -6.92
N ALA A 396 -4.71 17.95 -7.75
CA ALA A 396 -5.40 16.75 -7.29
C ALA A 396 -4.60 16.12 -6.15
N VAL A 397 -3.29 15.86 -6.33
CA VAL A 397 -2.43 15.27 -5.29
C VAL A 397 -2.49 16.06 -3.98
N ALA A 398 -2.48 17.39 -4.04
CA ALA A 398 -2.52 18.26 -2.87
C ALA A 398 -3.93 18.54 -2.29
N ASP A 399 -5.02 18.14 -2.95
CA ASP A 399 -6.39 18.40 -2.47
C ASP A 399 -6.71 17.71 -1.13
N MET A 400 -5.95 16.66 -0.79
CA MET A 400 -6.03 15.96 0.50
C MET A 400 -5.78 16.85 1.73
N ILE A 401 -5.13 18.01 1.55
CA ILE A 401 -4.80 18.93 2.64
C ILE A 401 -6.05 19.61 3.20
N ASP A 402 -6.96 20.04 2.33
CA ASP A 402 -8.14 20.82 2.72
C ASP A 402 -9.38 19.93 2.93
N ALA A 403 -9.20 18.61 2.93
CA ALA A 403 -10.29 17.64 2.79
C ALA A 403 -11.27 18.05 1.66
N ALA A 404 -10.72 18.61 0.57
CA ALA A 404 -11.52 19.18 -0.49
C ALA A 404 -12.40 18.11 -1.13
N GLU A 405 -13.59 18.53 -1.59
CA GLU A 405 -14.50 17.62 -2.27
C GLU A 405 -13.79 16.98 -3.46
N ARG A 406 -13.87 15.65 -3.50
CA ARG A 406 -13.17 14.85 -4.48
C ARG A 406 -13.77 15.09 -5.85
N ASP A 407 -12.92 15.18 -6.87
CA ASP A 407 -13.37 15.17 -8.26
C ASP A 407 -14.17 13.88 -8.52
N PRO A 408 -15.47 13.98 -8.87
CA PRO A 408 -16.30 12.81 -9.12
C PRO A 408 -15.79 11.95 -10.28
N LEU A 409 -14.93 12.50 -11.16
CA LEU A 409 -14.31 11.77 -12.27
C LEU A 409 -13.02 11.03 -11.87
N ASP A 410 -12.41 11.35 -10.72
CA ASP A 410 -11.16 10.72 -10.25
C ASP A 410 -11.46 9.45 -9.44
N LEU A 411 -11.95 8.40 -10.11
CA LEU A 411 -12.35 7.13 -9.47
C LEU A 411 -11.18 6.37 -8.84
N GLU A 412 -10.00 6.42 -9.46
CA GLU A 412 -8.76 5.77 -8.98
C GLU A 412 -8.47 6.14 -7.53
N ARG A 413 -8.49 7.44 -7.23
CA ARG A 413 -8.13 7.96 -5.91
C ARG A 413 -9.11 7.58 -4.80
N GLY A 414 -10.35 7.29 -5.17
CA GLY A 414 -11.35 6.79 -4.23
C GLY A 414 -11.17 5.37 -3.87
N LEU A 415 -10.90 4.55 -4.86
CA LEU A 415 -10.55 3.17 -4.63
C LEU A 415 -9.30 3.09 -3.76
N GLU A 416 -8.28 3.93 -4.00
CA GLU A 416 -7.13 4.01 -3.10
C GLU A 416 -7.48 4.45 -1.67
N ASN A 417 -8.43 5.38 -1.51
CA ASN A 417 -8.91 5.81 -0.19
C ASN A 417 -9.72 4.70 0.50
N LEU A 418 -10.52 3.94 -0.23
CA LEU A 418 -11.24 2.77 0.31
C LEU A 418 -10.26 1.70 0.77
N VAL A 419 -9.25 1.38 -0.05
CA VAL A 419 -8.17 0.45 0.35
C VAL A 419 -7.45 0.94 1.61
N ARG A 420 -7.20 2.25 1.73
CA ARG A 420 -6.61 2.84 2.95
C ARG A 420 -7.51 2.64 4.18
N VAL A 421 -8.81 2.89 4.05
CA VAL A 421 -9.76 2.71 5.15
C VAL A 421 -9.84 1.24 5.53
N ALA A 422 -10.04 0.37 4.54
CA ALA A 422 -10.07 -1.07 4.73
C ALA A 422 -8.79 -1.53 5.43
N ALA A 423 -7.60 -1.09 5.04
CA ALA A 423 -6.34 -1.49 5.69
C ALA A 423 -6.25 -1.15 7.19
N GLN A 424 -7.07 -0.23 7.70
CA GLN A 424 -7.13 0.10 9.13
C GLN A 424 -8.10 -0.80 9.91
N TYR A 425 -9.19 -1.20 9.27
CA TYR A 425 -10.20 -2.10 9.82
C TYR A 425 -11.12 -2.59 8.70
N ASP A 426 -11.60 -3.82 8.83
CA ASP A 426 -12.57 -4.38 7.90
C ASP A 426 -13.95 -3.72 8.10
N ASP A 427 -14.61 -3.29 7.03
CA ASP A 427 -15.85 -2.48 7.05
C ASP A 427 -16.73 -2.82 5.85
N GLU A 428 -17.90 -3.44 6.08
CA GLU A 428 -18.88 -3.80 5.04
C GLU A 428 -19.25 -2.62 4.13
N GLU A 429 -19.36 -1.42 4.70
CA GLU A 429 -19.73 -0.24 3.92
C GLU A 429 -18.59 0.17 2.97
N ALA A 430 -17.34 -0.18 3.27
CA ALA A 430 -16.22 0.00 2.35
C ALA A 430 -16.34 -0.96 1.15
N ASP A 431 -16.76 -2.20 1.38
CA ASP A 431 -16.95 -3.23 0.33
C ASP A 431 -18.10 -2.87 -0.59
N ALA A 432 -19.25 -2.50 -0.02
CA ALA A 432 -20.41 -2.02 -0.77
C ALA A 432 -20.08 -0.76 -1.58
N ARG A 433 -19.24 0.14 -1.06
CA ARG A 433 -18.73 1.29 -1.83
C ARG A 433 -17.82 0.83 -2.96
N ALA A 434 -16.94 -0.13 -2.73
CA ALA A 434 -16.03 -0.65 -3.74
C ALA A 434 -16.79 -1.23 -4.95
N ALA A 435 -17.86 -2.00 -4.70
CA ALA A 435 -18.76 -2.49 -5.75
C ALA A 435 -19.42 -1.34 -6.53
N ARG A 436 -19.92 -0.31 -5.83
CA ARG A 436 -20.50 0.90 -6.48
C ARG A 436 -19.48 1.65 -7.32
N PHE A 437 -18.23 1.76 -6.87
CA PHE A 437 -17.15 2.36 -7.66
C PHE A 437 -16.92 1.58 -8.94
N ALA A 438 -16.80 0.24 -8.85
CA ALA A 438 -16.60 -0.62 -10.01
C ALA A 438 -17.72 -0.44 -11.06
N MET A 439 -18.99 -0.43 -10.63
CA MET A 439 -20.14 -0.20 -11.53
C MET A 439 -20.14 1.20 -12.17
N SER A 440 -19.62 2.21 -11.48
CA SER A 440 -19.59 3.59 -11.99
C SER A 440 -18.50 3.86 -13.03
N LEU A 441 -17.53 2.95 -13.21
CA LEU A 441 -16.38 3.13 -14.09
C LEU A 441 -16.79 3.40 -15.54
N GLY A 442 -17.69 2.58 -16.10
CA GLY A 442 -18.12 2.72 -17.50
C GLY A 442 -18.75 4.09 -17.77
N ALA A 443 -19.71 4.52 -16.95
CA ALA A 443 -20.38 5.81 -17.11
C ALA A 443 -19.40 7.00 -16.95
N THR A 444 -18.50 6.93 -15.98
CA THR A 444 -17.50 7.98 -15.74
C THR A 444 -16.49 8.06 -16.87
N PHE A 445 -16.06 6.92 -17.40
CA PHE A 445 -15.16 6.85 -18.55
C PHE A 445 -15.79 7.42 -19.81
N GLN A 446 -17.07 7.11 -20.09
CA GLN A 446 -17.81 7.71 -21.20
C GLN A 446 -17.93 9.23 -21.07
N GLU A 447 -18.23 9.73 -19.87
CA GLU A 447 -18.34 11.16 -19.62
C GLU A 447 -17.00 11.89 -19.81
N ALA A 448 -15.91 11.34 -19.28
CA ALA A 448 -14.58 11.87 -19.51
C ALA A 448 -14.23 11.88 -21.02
N ARG A 449 -14.55 10.81 -21.75
CA ARG A 449 -14.36 10.73 -23.20
C ARG A 449 -15.14 11.82 -23.94
N ARG A 450 -16.40 12.05 -23.56
CA ARG A 450 -17.25 13.11 -24.13
C ARG A 450 -16.65 14.50 -23.91
N ILE A 451 -16.14 14.77 -22.71
CA ILE A 451 -15.50 16.06 -22.37
C ILE A 451 -14.20 16.25 -23.18
N LEU A 452 -13.37 15.21 -23.29
CA LEU A 452 -12.10 15.26 -24.02
C LEU A 452 -12.28 15.61 -25.50
N LEU A 453 -13.24 14.94 -26.14
CA LEU A 453 -13.51 15.06 -27.57
C LEU A 453 -14.36 16.29 -27.93
N GLY A 454 -14.99 16.91 -26.94
CA GLY A 454 -15.81 18.12 -27.12
C GLY A 454 -15.00 19.41 -27.33
N HIS A 455 -15.71 20.51 -27.56
CA HIS A 455 -15.16 21.86 -27.77
C HIS A 455 -14.95 22.64 -26.45
N GLY A 456 -14.73 21.93 -25.34
CA GLY A 456 -14.60 22.52 -24.00
C GLY A 456 -13.29 23.30 -23.81
N ARG A 457 -13.16 23.93 -22.64
CA ARG A 457 -11.91 24.66 -22.29
C ARG A 457 -10.74 23.68 -22.21
N MET A 458 -9.53 24.10 -22.60
CA MET A 458 -8.31 23.28 -22.55
C MET A 458 -8.11 22.56 -21.21
N ARG A 459 -8.32 23.28 -20.10
CA ARG A 459 -8.21 22.73 -18.74
C ARG A 459 -9.20 21.57 -18.48
N GLN A 460 -10.42 21.66 -19.00
CA GLN A 460 -11.44 20.60 -18.86
C GLN A 460 -11.05 19.36 -19.70
N ARG A 461 -10.57 19.58 -20.93
CA ARG A 461 -10.04 18.50 -21.78
C ARG A 461 -8.83 17.82 -21.12
N ALA A 462 -7.91 18.58 -20.53
CA ALA A 462 -6.77 18.04 -19.80
C ALA A 462 -7.18 17.23 -18.55
N ALA A 463 -8.17 17.68 -17.79
CA ALA A 463 -8.75 16.92 -16.68
C ALA A 463 -9.38 15.60 -17.17
N ALA A 464 -10.09 15.65 -18.30
CA ALA A 464 -10.70 14.47 -18.90
C ALA A 464 -9.65 13.43 -19.37
N ILE A 465 -8.48 13.84 -19.88
CA ILE A 465 -7.37 12.92 -20.17
C ILE A 465 -6.96 12.17 -18.89
N ASN A 466 -6.78 12.88 -17.77
CA ASN A 466 -6.43 12.26 -16.50
C ASN A 466 -7.52 11.30 -16.00
N ALA A 467 -8.80 11.67 -16.14
CA ALA A 467 -9.92 10.82 -15.75
C ALA A 467 -10.02 9.54 -16.60
N LEU A 468 -9.75 9.62 -17.92
CA LEU A 468 -9.67 8.43 -18.78
C LEU A 468 -8.50 7.53 -18.41
N GLU A 469 -7.31 8.10 -18.25
CA GLU A 469 -6.12 7.34 -17.86
C GLU A 469 -6.32 6.68 -16.48
N GLY A 470 -6.87 7.43 -15.51
CA GLY A 470 -7.18 6.93 -14.17
C GLY A 470 -8.30 5.90 -14.15
N GLY A 471 -9.34 6.05 -14.97
CA GLY A 471 -10.43 5.08 -15.12
C GLY A 471 -9.95 3.75 -15.70
N ALA A 472 -9.14 3.79 -16.75
CA ALA A 472 -8.54 2.58 -17.33
C ALA A 472 -7.53 1.93 -16.38
N ARG A 473 -6.71 2.73 -15.68
CA ARG A 473 -5.79 2.19 -14.67
C ARG A 473 -6.54 1.57 -13.49
N ALA A 474 -7.59 2.22 -12.98
CA ALA A 474 -8.44 1.67 -11.94
C ALA A 474 -9.05 0.33 -12.37
N PHE A 475 -9.47 0.23 -13.63
CA PHE A 475 -9.93 -1.02 -14.22
C PHE A 475 -8.85 -2.10 -14.25
N ALA A 476 -7.66 -1.79 -14.75
CA ALA A 476 -6.54 -2.74 -14.80
C ALA A 476 -6.06 -3.17 -13.39
N LEU A 477 -6.21 -2.30 -12.40
CA LEU A 477 -5.85 -2.59 -11.01
C LEU A 477 -6.92 -3.41 -10.28
N ARG A 478 -8.22 -3.29 -10.60
CA ARG A 478 -9.32 -3.99 -9.90
C ARG A 478 -9.16 -3.98 -8.37
N LEU A 479 -8.92 -2.80 -7.78
CA LEU A 479 -8.69 -2.66 -6.33
C LEU A 479 -9.92 -3.00 -5.48
N TRP A 480 -11.11 -3.02 -6.09
CA TRP A 480 -12.31 -3.55 -5.43
C TRP A 480 -12.23 -5.07 -5.26
N GLY A 481 -11.51 -5.81 -6.10
CA GLY A 481 -11.48 -7.28 -6.03
C GLY A 481 -11.10 -7.83 -4.65
N PRO A 482 -9.98 -7.38 -4.05
CA PRO A 482 -9.62 -7.80 -2.68
C PRO A 482 -10.61 -7.35 -1.61
N LEU A 483 -11.29 -6.21 -1.78
CA LEU A 483 -12.32 -5.71 -0.86
C LEU A 483 -13.58 -6.58 -0.93
N LEU A 484 -14.04 -6.95 -2.11
CA LEU A 484 -15.20 -7.84 -2.26
C LEU A 484 -14.90 -9.28 -1.81
N ALA A 485 -13.62 -9.65 -1.71
CA ALA A 485 -13.19 -10.98 -1.27
C ALA A 485 -13.03 -11.10 0.26
N THR A 486 -13.06 -10.01 1.01
CA THR A 486 -13.12 -10.01 2.49
C THR A 486 -14.55 -10.26 2.97
N ARG A 487 -14.71 -10.77 4.20
CA ARG A 487 -16.00 -11.18 4.77
C ARG A 487 -16.21 -10.63 6.19
N PRO A 488 -16.33 -9.31 6.36
CA PRO A 488 -16.43 -8.70 7.69
C PRO A 488 -17.59 -9.26 8.54
N THR A 489 -18.72 -9.66 7.95
CA THR A 489 -19.87 -10.23 8.71
C THR A 489 -20.61 -11.39 8.05
N GLY A 490 -20.11 -11.98 6.95
CA GLY A 490 -20.86 -13.04 6.27
C GLY A 490 -20.32 -13.49 4.92
N GLU A 491 -21.21 -13.57 3.92
CA GLU A 491 -20.83 -14.00 2.57
C GLU A 491 -20.16 -12.85 1.82
N ALA A 492 -19.22 -13.19 0.94
CA ALA A 492 -18.51 -12.22 0.12
C ALA A 492 -19.46 -11.57 -0.89
N ASP A 493 -19.29 -10.28 -1.14
CA ASP A 493 -20.03 -9.58 -2.18
C ASP A 493 -19.63 -10.10 -3.57
N GLU A 494 -20.61 -10.31 -4.44
CA GLU A 494 -20.35 -10.78 -5.80
C GLU A 494 -19.73 -9.67 -6.64
N GLU A 495 -18.69 -10.01 -7.42
CA GLU A 495 -18.04 -9.01 -8.26
C GLU A 495 -19.00 -8.56 -9.38
N PRO A 496 -19.16 -7.24 -9.61
CA PRO A 496 -20.07 -6.77 -10.65
C PRO A 496 -19.64 -7.24 -12.05
N ASP A 497 -20.61 -7.49 -12.92
CA ASP A 497 -20.33 -7.75 -14.33
C ASP A 497 -19.86 -6.47 -15.02
N LEU A 498 -18.62 -6.51 -15.51
CA LEU A 498 -17.95 -5.38 -16.16
C LEU A 498 -17.63 -5.64 -17.63
N ALA A 499 -18.26 -6.64 -18.27
CA ALA A 499 -18.00 -6.98 -19.68
C ALA A 499 -18.18 -5.77 -20.62
N ALA A 500 -19.27 -5.02 -20.48
CA ALA A 500 -19.52 -3.82 -21.28
C ALA A 500 -18.51 -2.69 -21.00
N THR A 501 -18.06 -2.55 -19.75
CA THR A 501 -17.02 -1.57 -19.38
C THR A 501 -15.68 -1.95 -20.02
N TRP A 502 -15.35 -3.24 -20.02
CA TRP A 502 -14.17 -3.77 -20.69
C TRP A 502 -14.20 -3.51 -22.19
N GLU A 503 -15.30 -3.82 -22.88
CA GLU A 503 -15.44 -3.61 -24.33
C GLU A 503 -15.21 -2.14 -24.69
N LEU A 504 -15.80 -1.22 -23.93
CA LEU A 504 -15.59 0.22 -24.09
C LEU A 504 -14.12 0.62 -23.92
N LEU A 505 -13.47 0.13 -22.86
CA LEU A 505 -12.06 0.44 -22.59
C LEU A 505 -11.14 -0.10 -23.69
N ALA A 506 -11.40 -1.33 -24.15
CA ALA A 506 -10.60 -2.01 -25.15
C ALA A 506 -10.74 -1.38 -26.55
N SER A 507 -11.92 -0.84 -26.91
CA SER A 507 -12.14 -0.20 -28.22
C SER A 507 -11.63 1.24 -28.28
N THR A 508 -11.64 1.95 -27.16
CA THR A 508 -11.30 3.39 -27.09
C THR A 508 -9.92 3.75 -27.66
N PRO A 509 -8.82 3.00 -27.43
CA PRO A 509 -7.52 3.30 -28.03
C PRO A 509 -7.56 3.43 -29.55
N ALA A 510 -8.18 2.47 -30.24
CA ALA A 510 -8.28 2.48 -31.69
C ALA A 510 -9.14 3.66 -32.18
N GLU A 511 -10.28 3.89 -31.52
CA GLU A 511 -11.18 5.00 -31.86
C GLU A 511 -10.50 6.37 -31.68
N LEU A 512 -9.66 6.56 -30.64
CA LEU A 512 -8.89 7.79 -30.47
C LEU A 512 -7.88 8.01 -31.59
N LEU A 513 -7.20 6.95 -32.04
CA LEU A 513 -6.24 7.04 -33.14
C LEU A 513 -6.91 7.35 -34.47
N ASP A 514 -8.10 6.80 -34.72
CA ASP A 514 -8.90 7.13 -35.91
C ASP A 514 -9.31 8.61 -35.90
N ILE A 515 -9.75 9.14 -34.75
CA ILE A 515 -10.08 10.57 -34.60
C ILE A 515 -8.86 11.47 -34.88
N VAL A 516 -7.68 11.12 -34.33
CA VAL A 516 -6.44 11.86 -34.59
C VAL A 516 -6.09 11.85 -36.07
N LYS A 517 -6.24 10.68 -36.72
CA LYS A 517 -5.99 10.52 -38.15
C LYS A 517 -6.93 11.39 -39.00
N GLU A 518 -8.22 11.45 -38.65
CA GLU A 518 -9.21 12.30 -39.33
C GLU A 518 -8.90 13.79 -39.16
N ARG A 519 -8.56 14.23 -37.93
CA ARG A 519 -8.23 15.64 -37.65
C ARG A 519 -7.03 16.13 -38.45
N ARG A 520 -5.99 15.31 -38.58
CA ARG A 520 -4.79 15.65 -39.36
C ARG A 520 -5.04 15.79 -40.86
N GLN A 521 -6.16 15.27 -41.38
CA GLN A 521 -6.54 15.46 -42.78
C GLN A 521 -7.24 16.80 -43.03
N VAL A 522 -7.63 17.53 -41.98
CA VAL A 522 -8.28 18.84 -42.06
C VAL A 522 -7.22 19.95 -42.17
N GLU A 523 -7.40 20.86 -43.12
CA GLU A 523 -6.50 21.98 -43.38
C GLU A 523 -6.50 22.96 -42.17
N GLY A 524 -5.32 23.21 -41.58
CA GLY A 524 -5.16 24.08 -40.42
C GLY A 524 -5.20 23.39 -39.04
N ALA A 525 -5.17 22.06 -38.99
CA ALA A 525 -5.04 21.31 -37.73
C ALA A 525 -3.71 21.61 -37.02
N ASP A 526 -3.75 21.85 -35.71
CA ASP A 526 -2.57 22.01 -34.86
C ASP A 526 -2.04 20.63 -34.42
N PRO A 527 -0.87 20.17 -34.91
CA PRO A 527 -0.33 18.87 -34.56
C PRO A 527 -0.01 18.72 -33.06
N GLU A 528 0.23 19.82 -32.34
CA GLU A 528 0.57 19.78 -30.91
C GLU A 528 -0.61 19.35 -30.03
N ASP A 529 -1.84 19.53 -30.51
CA ASP A 529 -3.07 19.17 -29.78
C ASP A 529 -3.41 17.67 -29.89
N ASP A 530 -2.84 16.97 -30.89
CA ASP A 530 -3.12 15.56 -31.19
C ASP A 530 -2.14 14.59 -30.51
N VAL A 531 -0.88 15.00 -30.29
CA VAL A 531 0.13 14.14 -29.63
C VAL A 531 -0.34 13.64 -28.25
N PRO A 532 -0.96 14.46 -27.38
CA PRO A 532 -1.49 13.97 -26.11
C PRO A 532 -2.55 12.88 -26.26
N LEU A 533 -3.34 12.90 -27.34
CA LEU A 533 -4.36 11.88 -27.63
C LEU A 533 -3.73 10.57 -28.09
N GLU A 534 -2.67 10.62 -28.90
CA GLU A 534 -1.90 9.43 -29.30
C GLU A 534 -1.23 8.78 -28.10
N VAL A 535 -0.59 9.58 -27.23
CA VAL A 535 0.02 9.10 -25.99
C VAL A 535 -1.04 8.50 -25.06
N LEU A 536 -2.22 9.12 -24.96
CA LEU A 536 -3.34 8.56 -24.19
C LEU A 536 -3.78 7.21 -24.77
N ALA A 537 -3.99 7.10 -26.09
CA ALA A 537 -4.38 5.86 -26.74
C ALA A 537 -3.38 4.72 -26.45
N LEU A 538 -2.07 4.99 -26.56
CA LEU A 538 -1.03 4.02 -26.23
C LEU A 538 -1.08 3.56 -24.76
N ARG A 539 -1.37 4.48 -23.83
CA ARG A 539 -1.52 4.14 -22.41
C ARG A 539 -2.77 3.31 -22.16
N LEU A 540 -3.91 3.72 -22.71
CA LEU A 540 -5.17 3.00 -22.57
C LEU A 540 -5.06 1.58 -23.13
N GLY A 541 -4.41 1.40 -24.29
CA GLY A 541 -4.15 0.10 -24.88
C GLY A 541 -3.11 -0.75 -24.15
N GLY A 542 -2.39 -0.20 -23.17
CA GLY A 542 -1.55 -0.98 -22.25
C GLY A 542 -2.27 -1.40 -20.96
N TYR A 543 -3.41 -0.77 -20.64
CA TYR A 543 -4.27 -1.12 -19.50
C TYR A 543 -5.39 -2.09 -19.89
N ALA A 544 -5.92 -1.95 -21.10
CA ALA A 544 -6.69 -2.99 -21.77
C ALA A 544 -5.72 -4.12 -22.14
#